data_AF-A0A831LRK8-F1
#
_entry.id   AF-A0A831LRK8-F1
#
_cell.length_a   1.000
_cell.length_b   1.000
_cell.length_c   1.000
_cell.angle_alpha   90.00
_cell.angle_beta   90.00
_cell.angle_gamma   90.00
#
_symmetry.space_group_name_H-M   'P 1'
#
loop_
_entity.id
_entity.type
_entity.pdbx_description
1 polymer ?
#
loop_
_entity_poly.entity_id
_entity_poly.type
_entity_poly.pdbx_seq_one_letter_code
_entity_poly.pdbx_strand_id
1 'polypeptide(L)'
;MKTEEFDWAVYHAIAWNRAATLPALIDYMGGDAAAVESSVRRLTSYLLIEQRGDDLRTLSIEESILTCQIRHGVGTALEIENGVIKIPDYARKGENR
;
A
#
# COMPACT_ATOMS: atom_id res chain seq x y z
N MET A 1 -23.44 -7.47 3.21
CA MET A 1 -22.06 -7.97 2.98
C MET A 1 -21.22 -7.54 4.16
N LYS A 2 -20.35 -8.40 4.69
CA LYS A 2 -19.43 -7.98 5.76
C LYS A 2 -18.48 -6.92 5.21
N THR A 3 -18.05 -5.98 6.04
CA THR A 3 -17.13 -4.91 5.63
C THR A 3 -15.86 -5.46 4.96
N GLU A 4 -15.32 -6.56 5.49
CA GLU A 4 -14.12 -7.23 4.94
C GLU A 4 -14.37 -7.84 3.56
N GLU A 5 -15.55 -8.43 3.31
CA GLU A 5 -15.92 -8.97 2.00
C GLU A 5 -16.01 -7.86 0.95
N PHE A 6 -16.53 -6.68 1.34
CA PHE A 6 -16.56 -5.49 0.48
C PHE A 6 -15.14 -4.99 0.17
N ASP A 7 -14.30 -4.89 1.20
CA ASP A 7 -12.91 -4.44 1.04
C ASP A 7 -12.11 -5.38 0.14
N TRP A 8 -12.35 -6.68 0.26
CA TRP A 8 -11.73 -7.68 -0.59
C TRP A 8 -12.13 -7.55 -2.07
N ALA A 9 -13.42 -7.28 -2.33
CA ALA A 9 -13.90 -7.03 -3.69
C ALA A 9 -13.29 -5.76 -4.30
N VAL A 10 -13.21 -4.67 -3.52
CA VAL A 10 -12.55 -3.42 -3.94
C VAL A 10 -11.06 -3.65 -4.23
N TYR A 11 -10.36 -4.34 -3.33
CA TYR A 11 -8.94 -4.67 -3.50
C TYR A 11 -8.71 -5.43 -4.82
N HIS A 12 -9.52 -6.44 -5.12
CA HIS A 12 -9.37 -7.23 -6.34
C HIS A 12 -9.75 -6.47 -7.62
N ALA A 13 -10.69 -5.53 -7.56
CA ALA A 13 -10.98 -4.66 -8.69
C ALA A 13 -9.74 -3.84 -9.10
N ILE A 14 -8.99 -3.34 -8.12
CA ILE A 14 -7.73 -2.62 -8.33
C ILE A 14 -6.63 -3.60 -8.79
N ALA A 15 -6.46 -4.72 -8.07
CA ALA A 15 -5.40 -5.70 -8.32
C ALA A 15 -5.44 -6.30 -9.72
N TRP A 16 -6.64 -6.50 -10.28
CA TRP A 16 -6.84 -7.02 -11.63
C TRP A 16 -7.01 -5.92 -12.68
N ASN A 17 -6.67 -4.67 -12.32
CA ASN A 17 -6.73 -3.49 -13.19
C ASN A 17 -8.12 -3.33 -13.86
N ARG A 18 -9.19 -3.65 -13.13
CA ARG A 18 -10.58 -3.45 -13.58
C ARG A 18 -11.02 -2.01 -13.37
N ALA A 19 -10.49 -1.38 -12.33
CA ALA A 19 -10.66 0.04 -12.06
C ALA A 19 -9.42 0.56 -11.33
N ALA A 20 -8.72 1.52 -11.94
CA ALA A 20 -7.49 2.10 -11.41
C ALA A 20 -7.67 3.54 -10.91
N THR A 21 -8.89 4.08 -10.88
CA THR A 21 -9.17 5.41 -10.33
C THR A 21 -10.40 5.34 -9.43
N LEU A 22 -10.53 6.26 -8.47
CA LEU A 22 -11.68 6.28 -7.56
C LEU A 22 -13.03 6.40 -8.33
N PRO A 23 -13.20 7.28 -9.33
CA PRO A 23 -14.44 7.33 -10.10
C PRO A 23 -14.75 6.03 -10.84
N ALA A 24 -13.75 5.40 -11.46
CA ALA A 24 -13.93 4.12 -12.15
C ALA A 24 -14.30 2.99 -11.17
N LEU A 25 -13.75 3.03 -9.96
CA LEU A 25 -14.04 2.07 -8.91
C LEU A 25 -15.48 2.24 -8.39
N ILE A 26 -15.95 3.47 -8.22
CA ILE A 26 -17.33 3.76 -7.83
C ILE A 26 -18.31 3.21 -8.86
N ASP A 27 -18.05 3.44 -10.15
CA ASP A 27 -18.87 2.92 -11.25
C ASP A 27 -18.85 1.38 -11.26
N TYR A 28 -17.67 0.77 -11.20
CA TYR A 28 -17.50 -0.69 -11.20
C TYR A 28 -18.20 -1.38 -10.02
N MET A 29 -18.22 -0.76 -8.85
CA MET A 29 -18.82 -1.31 -7.63
C MET A 29 -20.33 -1.04 -7.50
N GLY A 30 -20.95 -0.38 -8.49
CA GLY A 30 -22.39 -0.14 -8.51
C GLY A 30 -22.84 1.16 -7.84
N GLY A 31 -21.96 2.15 -7.70
CA GLY A 31 -22.33 3.55 -7.47
C GLY A 31 -22.41 4.03 -6.02
N ASP A 32 -22.17 3.18 -5.00
CA ASP A 32 -22.07 3.63 -3.61
C ASP A 32 -20.71 4.27 -3.32
N ALA A 33 -20.59 5.57 -3.62
CA ALA A 33 -19.36 6.34 -3.44
C ALA A 33 -18.85 6.31 -2.01
N ALA A 34 -19.72 6.45 -1.02
CA ALA A 34 -19.33 6.52 0.39
C ALA A 34 -18.74 5.19 0.88
N ALA A 35 -19.33 4.06 0.48
CA ALA A 35 -18.80 2.74 0.81
C ALA A 35 -17.43 2.50 0.15
N VAL A 36 -17.29 2.85 -1.14
CA VAL A 36 -16.06 2.70 -1.90
C VAL A 36 -14.93 3.56 -1.34
N GLU A 37 -15.17 4.84 -1.08
CA GLU A 37 -14.18 5.74 -0.48
C GLU A 37 -13.74 5.28 0.92
N SER A 38 -14.68 4.76 1.71
CA SER A 38 -14.37 4.22 3.03
C SER A 38 -13.51 2.97 2.94
N SER A 39 -13.77 2.11 1.95
CA SER A 39 -12.96 0.92 1.65
C SER A 39 -11.55 1.29 1.20
N VAL A 40 -11.42 2.21 0.24
CA VAL A 40 -10.13 2.72 -0.25
C VAL A 40 -9.29 3.30 0.90
N ARG A 41 -9.91 4.08 1.81
CA ARG A 41 -9.22 4.57 3.02
C ARG A 41 -8.70 3.44 3.90
N ARG A 42 -9.52 2.42 4.17
CA ARG A 42 -9.10 1.27 5.00
C ARG A 42 -7.96 0.51 4.33
N LEU A 43 -8.10 0.15 3.06
CA LEU A 43 -7.06 -0.56 2.31
C LEU A 43 -5.74 0.23 2.23
N THR A 44 -5.82 1.57 2.12
CA THR A 44 -4.64 2.45 2.18
C THR A 44 -4.02 2.46 3.58
N SER A 45 -4.84 2.46 4.64
CA SER A 45 -4.34 2.38 6.02
C SER A 45 -3.71 1.02 6.34
N TYR A 46 -4.21 -0.05 5.72
CA TYR A 46 -3.64 -1.40 5.80
C TYR A 46 -2.40 -1.59 4.94
N LEU A 47 -1.99 -0.56 4.18
CA LEU A 47 -0.83 -0.61 3.28
C LEU A 47 -0.98 -1.71 2.21
N LEU A 48 -2.20 -1.97 1.74
CA LEU A 48 -2.47 -2.94 0.67
C LEU A 48 -2.58 -2.27 -0.69
N ILE A 49 -2.98 -1.00 -0.70
CA ILE A 49 -3.04 -0.16 -1.89
C ILE A 49 -2.39 1.18 -1.58
N GLU A 50 -2.05 1.92 -2.61
CA GLU A 50 -1.72 3.33 -2.51
C GLU A 50 -2.40 4.14 -3.61
N GLN A 51 -2.51 5.44 -3.36
CA GLN A 51 -2.99 6.42 -4.32
C GLN A 51 -1.83 7.32 -4.77
N ARG A 52 -1.59 7.39 -6.08
CA ARG A 52 -0.62 8.28 -6.72
C ARG A 52 -1.35 9.26 -7.62
N GLY A 53 -1.65 10.44 -7.10
CA GLY A 53 -2.55 11.37 -7.80
C GLY A 53 -3.94 10.75 -7.93
N ASP A 54 -4.40 10.54 -9.15
CA ASP A 54 -5.71 9.94 -9.42
C ASP A 54 -5.67 8.41 -9.52
N ASP A 55 -4.47 7.82 -9.63
CA ASP A 55 -4.29 6.39 -9.82
C ASP A 55 -4.25 5.64 -8.49
N LEU A 56 -5.01 4.56 -8.41
CA LEU A 56 -5.01 3.56 -7.36
C LEU A 56 -4.27 2.32 -7.86
N ARG A 57 -3.35 1.80 -7.04
CA ARG A 57 -2.68 0.53 -7.33
C ARG A 57 -2.51 -0.31 -6.07
N THR A 58 -2.37 -1.61 -6.25
CA THR A 58 -1.95 -2.50 -5.17
C THR A 58 -0.46 -2.33 -4.88
N LEU A 59 -0.12 -2.46 -3.60
CA LEU A 59 1.27 -2.63 -3.16
C LEU A 59 1.66 -4.10 -3.26
N SER A 60 2.92 -4.36 -3.63
CA SER A 60 3.51 -5.68 -3.43
C SER A 60 3.71 -5.94 -1.93
N ILE A 61 3.92 -7.21 -1.55
CA ILE A 61 4.19 -7.57 -0.15
C ILE A 61 5.43 -6.82 0.37
N GLU A 62 6.47 -6.72 -0.45
CA GLU A 62 7.70 -5.99 -0.14
C GLU A 62 7.42 -4.50 0.07
N GLU A 63 6.62 -3.88 -0.80
CA GLU A 63 6.24 -2.47 -0.66
C GLU A 63 5.41 -2.22 0.61
N SER A 64 4.47 -3.11 0.94
CA SER A 64 3.68 -3.04 2.18
C SER A 64 4.58 -3.10 3.41
N ILE A 65 5.53 -4.06 3.46
CA ILE A 65 6.46 -4.23 4.58
C ILE A 65 7.38 -3.02 4.71
N LEU A 66 7.99 -2.58 3.60
CA LEU A 66 8.89 -1.41 3.60
C LEU A 66 8.15 -0.14 4.02
N THR A 67 6.94 0.08 3.51
CA THR A 67 6.12 1.24 3.89
C THR A 67 5.75 1.20 5.37
N CYS A 68 5.42 0.02 5.91
CA CYS A 68 5.13 -0.16 7.33
C CYS A 68 6.35 0.19 8.20
N GLN A 69 7.53 -0.34 7.85
CA GLN A 69 8.77 -0.05 8.54
C GLN A 69 9.15 1.43 8.50
N ILE A 70 8.94 2.10 7.35
CA ILE A 70 9.20 3.54 7.21
C ILE A 70 8.23 4.36 8.06
N ARG A 71 6.94 4.02 8.09
CA ARG A 71 5.90 4.80 8.81
C ARG A 71 5.91 4.58 10.32
N HIS A 72 6.20 3.36 10.76
CA HIS A 72 5.98 2.94 12.16
C HIS A 72 7.25 2.42 12.85
N GLY A 73 8.30 2.11 12.11
CA GLY A 73 9.58 1.67 12.67
C GLY A 73 10.49 2.85 13.03
N VAL A 74 11.69 2.52 13.52
CA VAL A 74 12.77 3.51 13.77
C VAL A 74 13.46 3.96 12.47
N GLY A 75 12.85 3.67 11.31
CA GLY A 75 13.47 3.76 9.99
C GLY A 75 14.15 2.45 9.57
N THR A 76 14.64 2.43 8.33
CA THR A 76 15.44 1.33 7.80
C THR A 76 16.92 1.72 7.88
N ALA A 77 17.81 0.74 8.12
CA ALA A 77 19.25 0.96 8.02
C ALA A 77 19.71 0.95 6.56
N LEU A 78 19.07 1.78 5.74
CA LEU A 78 19.47 2.02 4.36
C LEU A 78 19.85 3.49 4.22
N GLU A 79 21.05 3.72 3.69
CA GLU A 79 21.54 5.05 3.35
C GLU A 79 21.57 5.18 1.83
N ILE A 80 21.13 6.34 1.32
CA ILE A 80 21.22 6.66 -0.11
C ILE A 80 22.24 7.79 -0.26
N GLU A 81 23.36 7.49 -0.91
CA GLU A 81 24.43 8.46 -1.16
C GLU A 81 24.90 8.33 -2.62
N ASN A 82 24.90 9.44 -3.36
CA ASN A 82 25.30 9.49 -4.77
C ASN A 82 24.55 8.46 -5.66
N GLY A 83 23.28 8.19 -5.36
CA GLY A 83 22.45 7.24 -6.10
C GLY A 83 22.69 5.76 -5.75
N VAL A 84 23.50 5.46 -4.74
CA VAL A 84 23.77 4.09 -4.28
C VAL A 84 23.05 3.83 -2.96
N ILE A 85 22.33 2.70 -2.90
CA ILE A 85 21.74 2.19 -1.66
C ILE A 85 22.81 1.41 -0.89
N LYS A 86 23.09 1.83 0.34
CA LYS A 86 24.10 1.25 1.23
C LYS A 86 23.42 0.72 2.50
N ILE A 87 23.99 -0.34 3.05
CA ILE A 87 23.72 -0.77 4.43
C ILE A 87 24.89 -0.26 5.27
N PRO A 88 24.67 0.62 6.26
CA PRO A 88 25.73 1.17 7.07
C PRO A 88 26.39 0.07 7.92
N ASP A 89 27.68 0.24 8.22
CA ASP A 89 28.49 -0.81 8.85
C ASP A 89 27.98 -1.24 10.23
N TYR A 90 27.30 -0.35 10.97
CA TYR A 90 26.67 -0.71 12.24
C TYR A 90 25.52 -1.70 12.08
N ALA A 91 24.79 -1.63 10.96
CA ALA A 91 23.68 -2.53 10.64
C ALA A 91 24.18 -3.84 10.00
N ARG A 92 25.35 -3.84 9.36
CA ARG A 92 26.01 -5.07 8.89
C ARG A 92 26.50 -5.97 10.04
N LYS A 93 26.80 -5.38 11.21
CA LYS A 93 27.32 -6.11 12.38
C LYS A 93 26.22 -6.77 13.24
N GLY A 94 25.01 -6.94 12.70
CA GLY A 94 23.86 -7.55 13.36
C GLY A 94 23.90 -9.07 13.59
N GLU A 95 25.06 -9.71 13.49
CA GLU A 95 25.28 -11.11 13.88
C GLU A 95 26.52 -11.19 14.77
N ASN A 96 26.33 -10.99 16.09
CA ASN A 96 27.14 -11.53 17.20
C ASN A 96 26.69 -10.89 18.53
N ARG A 97 25.51 -11.28 19.01
CA ARG A 97 25.16 -11.26 20.43
C ARG A 97 24.28 -12.46 20.74
#